data_AF-A0A7C8CUC9-F1
#
_entry.id   AF-A0A7C8CUC9-F1
#
_cell.length_a   1.000
_cell.length_b   1.000
_cell.length_c   1.000
_cell.angle_alpha   90.00
_cell.angle_beta   90.00
_cell.angle_gamma   90.00
#
_symmetry.space_group_name_H-M   'P 1'
#
loop_
_entity.id
_entity.type
_entity.pdbx_description
1 polymer ?
#
loop_
_entity_poly.entity_id
_entity_poly.type
_entity_poly.pdbx_seq_one_letter_code
_entity_poly.pdbx_strand_id
1 'polypeptide(L)'
;MTRTNLLALAVLCAAAAVATRLGGREGMGVVAGALSGAGVSLLGGAWMRHTIRTRPHKTMAAFVESFLFKLVFVALGVVSFRYISAAHARVDWQSFLVAFAACVFIVHTLAVAENVKLLQLTKTTPEGPDAQQPKGSNP
;
A
#
# COMPACT_ATOMS: atom_id res chain seq x y z
N MET A 1 1.70 12.69 10.68
CA MET A 1 1.87 11.77 9.53
C MET A 1 2.17 10.37 10.04
N THR A 2 1.60 9.32 9.43
CA THR A 2 1.93 7.92 9.77
C THR A 2 3.36 7.60 9.33
N ARG A 3 4.03 6.62 9.96
CA ARG A 3 5.43 6.28 9.62
C ARG A 3 5.51 5.78 8.19
N THR A 4 4.45 5.11 7.72
CA THR A 4 4.27 4.70 6.33
C THR A 4 4.38 5.87 5.33
N ASN A 5 3.82 7.05 5.64
CA ASN A 5 3.91 8.21 4.73
C ASN A 5 5.34 8.75 4.65
N LEU A 6 6.03 8.84 5.79
CA LEU A 6 7.44 9.27 5.83
C LEU A 6 8.33 8.28 5.08
N LEU A 7 8.09 6.98 5.25
CA LEU A 7 8.82 5.94 4.51
C LEU A 7 8.55 6.02 3.01
N ALA A 8 7.29 6.21 2.60
CA ALA A 8 6.95 6.38 1.18
C ALA A 8 7.69 7.57 0.58
N LEU A 9 7.74 8.71 1.28
CA LEU A 9 8.53 9.88 0.86
C LEU A 9 10.03 9.57 0.77
N ALA A 10 10.59 8.87 1.76
CA ALA A 10 12.00 8.48 1.75
C ALA A 10 12.33 7.56 0.56
N VAL A 11 11.46 6.59 0.27
CA VAL A 11 11.61 5.70 -0.89
C VAL A 11 11.49 6.48 -2.21
N LEU A 12 10.58 7.44 -2.30
CA LEU A 12 10.46 8.31 -3.48
C LEU A 12 11.70 9.19 -3.68
N CYS A 13 12.25 9.77 -2.60
CA CYS A 13 13.51 10.52 -2.66
C CYS A 13 14.69 9.64 -3.11
N ALA A 14 14.79 8.42 -2.56
CA ALA A 14 15.81 7.46 -2.98
C ALA A 14 15.66 7.06 -4.46
N ALA A 15 14.42 6.80 -4.91
CA ALA A 15 14.13 6.49 -6.30
C ALA A 15 14.47 7.66 -7.24
N ALA A 16 14.18 8.90 -6.84
CA ALA A 16 14.56 10.10 -7.59
C ALA A 16 16.08 10.23 -7.69
N ALA A 17 16.82 9.97 -6.60
CA ALA A 17 18.28 9.98 -6.62
C ALA A 17 18.89 8.87 -7.50
N VAL A 18 18.27 7.68 -7.53
CA VAL A 18 18.67 6.61 -8.47
C VAL A 18 18.38 7.00 -9.91
N ALA A 19 17.23 7.62 -10.16
CA ALA A 19 16.83 8.05 -11.49
C ALA A 19 17.77 9.09 -12.11
N THR A 20 18.36 9.99 -11.32
CA THR A 20 19.37 10.94 -11.83
C THR A 20 20.67 10.26 -12.24
N ARG A 21 20.99 9.08 -11.68
CA ARG A 21 22.18 8.30 -12.05
C ARG A 21 21.96 7.48 -13.32
N LEU A 22 20.77 6.91 -13.48
CA LEU A 22 20.43 6.11 -14.67
C LEU A 22 20.14 7.00 -15.89
N GLY A 23 19.40 8.10 -15.69
CA GLY A 23 18.97 8.98 -16.77
C GLY A 23 18.07 8.29 -17.80
N GLY A 24 17.72 9.03 -18.86
CA GLY A 24 17.00 8.50 -20.02
C GLY A 24 15.72 7.73 -19.69
N ARG A 25 15.51 6.61 -20.41
CA ARG A 25 14.30 5.76 -20.28
C ARG A 25 14.27 4.95 -19.00
N GLU A 26 15.43 4.50 -18.51
CA GLU A 26 15.56 3.69 -17.30
C GLU A 26 15.22 4.51 -16.05
N GLY A 27 15.79 5.71 -15.92
CA GLY A 27 15.48 6.63 -14.83
C GLY A 27 14.00 7.01 -14.78
N MET A 28 13.38 7.27 -15.94
CA MET A 28 11.93 7.49 -16.02
C MET A 28 11.11 6.27 -15.59
N GLY A 29 11.56 5.06 -15.92
CA GLY A 29 10.97 3.82 -15.42
C GLY A 29 11.03 3.72 -13.91
N VAL A 30 12.20 4.02 -13.30
CA VAL A 30 12.34 4.02 -11.84
C VAL A 30 11.39 5.00 -11.17
N VAL A 31 11.30 6.24 -11.66
CA VAL A 31 10.40 7.26 -11.10
C VAL A 31 8.94 6.85 -11.26
N ALA A 32 8.54 6.39 -12.45
CA ALA A 32 7.18 5.94 -12.70
C ALA A 32 6.80 4.75 -11.81
N GLY A 33 7.71 3.78 -11.67
CA GLY A 33 7.52 2.59 -10.83
C GLY A 33 7.41 2.95 -9.35
N ALA A 34 8.29 3.81 -8.85
CA ALA A 34 8.25 4.25 -7.46
C ALA A 34 7.01 5.10 -7.14
N LEU A 35 6.65 6.06 -8.00
CA LEU A 35 5.45 6.89 -7.81
C LEU A 35 4.17 6.06 -7.80
N SER A 36 4.02 5.19 -8.79
CA SER A 36 2.85 4.31 -8.86
C SER A 36 2.81 3.33 -7.70
N GLY A 37 3.94 2.67 -7.39
CA GLY A 37 4.07 1.73 -6.27
C GLY A 37 3.74 2.36 -4.92
N ALA A 38 4.24 3.58 -4.67
CA ALA A 38 3.91 4.34 -3.47
C ALA A 38 2.42 4.71 -3.45
N GLY A 39 1.88 5.22 -4.56
CA GLY A 39 0.48 5.62 -4.67
C GLY A 39 -0.49 4.48 -4.37
N VAL A 40 -0.33 3.33 -5.03
CA VAL A 40 -1.20 2.16 -4.80
C VAL A 40 -1.02 1.56 -3.41
N SER A 41 0.18 1.63 -2.84
CA SER A 41 0.44 1.13 -1.48
C SER A 41 -0.21 2.02 -0.41
N LEU A 42 -0.13 3.35 -0.57
CA LEU A 42 -0.78 4.30 0.32
C LEU A 42 -2.31 4.18 0.24
N LEU A 43 -2.87 4.07 -0.97
CA LEU A 43 -4.30 3.86 -1.17
C LEU A 43 -4.77 2.53 -0.55
N GLY A 44 -4.02 1.45 -0.77
CA GLY A 44 -4.31 0.15 -0.17
C GLY A 44 -4.22 0.17 1.37
N GLY A 45 -3.27 0.90 1.94
CA GLY A 45 -3.17 1.10 3.39
C GLY A 45 -4.31 1.92 3.97
N ALA A 46 -4.75 2.97 3.28
CA ALA A 46 -5.92 3.76 3.65
C ALA A 46 -7.21 2.93 3.61
N TRP A 47 -7.38 2.12 2.55
CA TRP A 47 -8.50 1.17 2.42
C TRP A 47 -8.51 0.16 3.57
N MET A 48 -7.37 -0.46 3.85
CA MET A 48 -7.26 -1.44 4.94
C MET A 48 -7.58 -0.80 6.30
N ARG A 49 -7.09 0.41 6.58
CA ARG A 49 -7.41 1.15 7.81
C ARG A 49 -8.89 1.49 7.90
N HIS A 50 -9.53 1.86 6.80
CA HIS A 50 -10.97 2.10 6.74
C HIS A 50 -11.76 0.82 7.02
N THR A 51 -11.36 -0.31 6.43
CA THR A 51 -12.00 -1.62 6.65
C THR A 51 -11.84 -2.11 8.08
N ILE A 52 -10.67 -1.96 8.70
CA ILE A 52 -10.45 -2.32 10.10
C ILE A 52 -11.42 -1.57 11.02
N ARG A 53 -11.67 -0.29 10.74
CA ARG A 53 -12.58 0.56 11.54
C ARG A 53 -14.05 0.25 11.33
N THR A 54 -14.46 -0.07 10.09
CA THR A 54 -15.88 -0.23 9.74
C THR A 54 -16.35 -1.68 9.76
N ARG A 55 -15.48 -2.62 9.38
CA ARG A 55 -15.80 -4.04 9.16
C ARG A 55 -14.57 -4.92 9.47
N PRO A 56 -14.16 -5.05 10.75
CA PRO A 56 -12.92 -5.76 11.13
C PRO A 56 -12.90 -7.23 10.67
N HIS A 57 -14.07 -7.88 10.57
CA HIS A 57 -14.20 -9.24 10.05
C HIS A 57 -13.78 -9.39 8.57
N LYS A 58 -13.73 -8.30 7.80
CA LYS A 58 -13.29 -8.29 6.39
C LYS A 58 -11.84 -7.87 6.19
N THR A 59 -11.05 -7.74 7.26
CA THR A 59 -9.67 -7.23 7.16
C THR A 59 -8.79 -8.10 6.24
N MET A 60 -8.92 -9.43 6.32
CA MET A 60 -8.17 -10.33 5.44
C MET A 60 -8.60 -10.19 3.97
N ALA A 61 -9.91 -10.07 3.71
CA ALA A 61 -10.41 -9.83 2.36
C ALA A 61 -9.88 -8.52 1.78
N ALA A 62 -9.93 -7.42 2.55
CA ALA A 62 -9.37 -6.13 2.12
C ALA A 62 -7.85 -6.18 1.88
N PHE A 63 -7.11 -7.01 2.63
CA PHE A 63 -5.69 -7.23 2.38
C PHE A 63 -5.47 -7.91 1.02
N VAL A 64 -6.22 -8.98 0.72
CA VAL A 64 -6.15 -9.70 -0.56
C VAL A 64 -6.57 -8.81 -1.73
N GLU A 65 -7.69 -8.07 -1.59
CA GLU A 65 -8.16 -7.10 -2.58
C GLU A 65 -7.08 -6.04 -2.88
N SER A 66 -6.46 -5.50 -1.84
CA SER A 66 -5.37 -4.53 -1.95
C SER A 66 -4.15 -5.11 -2.65
N PHE A 67 -3.84 -6.41 -2.46
CA PHE A 67 -2.76 -7.08 -3.17
C PHE A 67 -3.10 -7.32 -4.64
N LEU A 68 -4.29 -7.85 -4.94
CA LEU A 68 -4.77 -8.07 -6.31
C LEU A 68 -4.81 -6.76 -7.11
N PHE A 69 -5.24 -5.66 -6.49
CA PHE A 69 -5.23 -4.35 -7.15
C PHE A 69 -3.82 -3.93 -7.57
N LYS A 70 -2.79 -4.20 -6.76
CA LYS A 70 -1.39 -3.92 -7.14
C LYS A 70 -0.92 -4.79 -8.29
N LEU A 71 -1.32 -6.07 -8.33
CA LEU A 71 -1.01 -6.97 -9.45
C LEU A 71 -1.66 -6.51 -10.75
N VAL A 72 -2.92 -6.11 -10.71
CA VAL A 72 -3.61 -5.54 -11.88
C VAL A 72 -2.92 -4.25 -12.31
N PHE A 73 -2.59 -3.36 -11.38
CA PHE A 73 -1.94 -2.10 -11.70
C PHE A 73 -0.56 -2.30 -12.34
N VAL A 74 0.27 -3.17 -11.79
CA VAL A 74 1.59 -3.45 -12.37
C VAL A 74 1.49 -4.16 -13.72
N ALA A 75 0.53 -5.07 -13.90
CA ALA A 75 0.29 -5.73 -15.18
C ALA A 75 -0.11 -4.71 -16.25
N LEU A 76 -1.05 -3.81 -15.93
CA LEU A 76 -1.46 -2.74 -16.84
C LEU A 76 -0.30 -1.79 -17.16
N GLY A 77 0.51 -1.43 -16.17
CA GLY A 77 1.71 -0.62 -16.36
C GLY A 77 2.71 -1.29 -17.30
N VAL A 78 3.05 -2.55 -17.05
CA VAL A 78 3.99 -3.33 -17.88
C VAL A 78 3.45 -3.47 -19.31
N VAL A 79 2.19 -3.86 -19.49
CA VAL A 79 1.56 -3.99 -20.83
C VAL A 79 1.59 -2.64 -21.56
N SER A 80 1.25 -1.55 -20.88
CA SER A 80 1.26 -0.20 -21.46
C SER A 80 2.66 0.20 -21.92
N PHE A 81 3.68 0.05 -21.07
CA PHE A 81 5.06 0.42 -21.41
C PHE A 81 5.70 -0.55 -22.42
N ARG A 82 5.25 -1.80 -22.49
CA ARG A 82 5.77 -2.82 -23.42
C ARG A 82 5.21 -2.67 -24.83
N TYR A 83 3.90 -2.41 -24.97
CA TYR A 83 3.19 -2.50 -26.25
C TYR A 83 2.77 -1.16 -26.84
N ILE A 84 2.72 -0.06 -26.06
CA ILE A 84 2.40 1.27 -26.59
C ILE A 84 3.71 1.97 -26.96
N SER A 85 3.99 2.11 -28.26
CA SER A 85 5.26 2.65 -28.76
C SER A 85 5.64 4.02 -28.15
N ALA A 86 4.65 4.91 -27.97
CA ALA A 86 4.88 6.23 -27.37
C ALA A 86 5.32 6.15 -25.90
N ALA A 87 4.80 5.18 -25.15
CA ALA A 87 5.16 4.96 -23.75
C ALA A 87 6.51 4.23 -23.64
N HIS A 88 6.70 3.20 -24.45
CA HIS A 88 7.95 2.44 -24.56
C HIS A 88 9.14 3.36 -24.84
N ALA A 89 9.00 4.34 -25.74
CA ALA A 89 10.06 5.30 -26.07
C ALA A 89 10.52 6.16 -24.89
N ARG A 90 9.71 6.30 -23.84
CA ARG A 90 9.98 7.18 -22.69
C ARG A 90 10.32 6.41 -21.41
N VAL A 91 9.78 5.20 -21.26
CA VAL A 91 9.87 4.42 -20.02
C VAL A 91 10.37 3.02 -20.34
N ASP A 92 11.44 2.61 -19.66
CA ASP A 92 11.85 1.21 -19.65
C ASP A 92 10.96 0.39 -18.70
N TRP A 93 10.32 -0.66 -19.24
CA TRP A 93 9.33 -1.46 -18.51
C TRP A 93 9.98 -2.34 -17.43
N GLN A 94 11.25 -2.74 -17.61
CA GLN A 94 11.97 -3.56 -16.65
C GLN A 94 12.33 -2.73 -15.41
N SER A 95 12.91 -1.55 -15.63
CA SER A 95 13.20 -0.56 -14.59
C SER A 95 11.93 -0.16 -13.83
N PHE A 96 10.82 0.05 -14.54
CA PHE A 96 9.51 0.28 -13.93
C PHE A 96 9.11 -0.87 -12.99
N LEU A 97 9.16 -2.11 -13.47
CA LEU A 97 8.71 -3.28 -12.71
C LEU A 97 9.53 -3.48 -11.44
N VAL A 98 10.86 -3.36 -11.53
CA VAL A 98 11.77 -3.51 -10.38
C VAL A 98 11.53 -2.41 -9.36
N ALA A 99 11.45 -1.15 -9.79
CA ALA A 99 11.21 -0.02 -8.88
C ALA A 99 9.82 -0.10 -8.23
N PHE A 100 8.79 -0.49 -8.98
CA PHE A 100 7.46 -0.73 -8.44
C PHE A 100 7.46 -1.83 -7.37
N ALA A 101 8.06 -2.98 -7.67
CA ALA A 101 8.12 -4.11 -6.74
C ALA A 101 8.87 -3.75 -5.45
N ALA A 102 10.04 -3.10 -5.57
CA ALA A 102 10.82 -2.65 -4.43
C ALA A 102 10.02 -1.64 -3.56
N CYS A 103 9.40 -0.65 -4.20
CA CYS A 103 8.61 0.37 -3.50
C CYS A 103 7.40 -0.25 -2.78
N VAL A 104 6.62 -1.09 -3.47
CA VAL A 104 5.48 -1.79 -2.89
C VAL A 104 5.93 -2.63 -1.72
N PHE A 105 6.99 -3.43 -1.86
CA PHE A 105 7.48 -4.29 -0.78
C PHE A 105 7.85 -3.48 0.48
N ILE A 106 8.64 -2.42 0.33
CA ILE A 106 9.10 -1.58 1.44
C ILE A 106 7.92 -0.87 2.13
N VAL A 107 7.05 -0.23 1.37
CA VAL A 107 5.92 0.54 1.93
C VAL A 107 4.87 -0.40 2.53
N HIS A 108 4.59 -1.52 1.87
CA HIS A 108 3.55 -2.46 2.30
C HIS A 108 3.93 -3.20 3.58
N THR A 109 5.18 -3.65 3.72
CA THR A 109 5.65 -4.34 4.95
C THR A 109 5.47 -3.46 6.18
N LEU A 110 5.84 -2.18 6.10
CA LEU A 110 5.62 -1.25 7.22
C LEU A 110 4.13 -0.98 7.47
N ALA A 111 3.34 -0.79 6.41
CA ALA A 111 1.90 -0.57 6.54
C ALA A 111 1.21 -1.76 7.23
N VAL A 112 1.60 -2.99 6.90
CA VAL A 112 1.08 -4.20 7.56
C VAL A 112 1.47 -4.22 9.04
N ALA A 113 2.72 -3.92 9.38
CA ALA A 113 3.18 -3.85 10.76
C ALA A 113 2.39 -2.81 11.60
N GLU A 114 2.12 -1.63 11.04
CA GLU A 114 1.30 -0.61 11.70
C GLU A 114 -0.15 -1.10 11.92
N ASN A 115 -0.75 -1.78 10.94
CA ASN A 115 -2.10 -2.30 11.05
C ASN A 115 -2.22 -3.46 12.06
N VAL A 116 -1.23 -4.36 12.12
CA VAL A 116 -1.17 -5.42 13.13
C VAL A 116 -1.12 -4.83 14.54
N LYS A 117 -0.33 -3.78 14.75
CA LYS A 117 -0.27 -3.08 16.04
C LYS A 117 -1.61 -2.45 16.44
N LEU A 118 -2.34 -1.87 15.48
CA LEU A 118 -3.68 -1.32 15.72
C LEU A 118 -4.70 -2.40 16.13
N LEU A 119 -4.63 -3.58 15.51
CA LEU A 119 -5.51 -4.70 15.87
C LEU A 119 -5.23 -5.22 17.29
N GLN A 120 -3.95 -5.29 17.69
CA GLN A 120 -3.56 -5.70 19.04
C GLN A 120 -4.10 -4.74 20.11
N LEU A 121 -4.01 -3.43 19.88
CA LEU A 121 -4.54 -2.40 20.81
C LEU A 121 -6.07 -2.46 20.94
N THR A 122 -6.77 -2.85 19.88
CA THR A 122 -8.25 -2.96 19.91
C THR A 122 -8.69 -4.15 20.76
N LYS A 123 -7.93 -5.25 20.77
CA LYS A 123 -8.26 -6.47 21.54
C LYS A 123 -8.07 -6.32 23.06
N THR A 124 -7.21 -5.39 23.49
CA THR A 124 -6.86 -5.22 24.91
C THR A 124 -7.76 -4.25 25.67
N THR A 125 -8.75 -3.63 25.02
CA THR A 125 -9.76 -2.84 25.74
C THR A 125 -10.71 -3.84 26.39
N PRO A 126 -10.64 -4.06 27.72
CA PRO A 126 -11.52 -5.01 28.38
C PRO A 126 -12.94 -4.50 28.18
N GLU A 127 -13.86 -5.36 27.75
CA GLU A 127 -15.28 -5.07 27.93
C GLU A 127 -15.46 -4.81 29.43
N GLY A 128 -15.74 -3.55 29.77
CA GLY A 128 -15.85 -3.13 31.15
C GLY A 128 -16.89 -4.00 31.89
N PRO A 129 -16.68 -4.27 33.19
CA PRO A 129 -17.60 -5.06 34.01
C PRO A 129 -19.03 -4.49 34.12
N ASP A 130 -19.31 -3.33 33.52
CA ASP A 130 -20.60 -2.66 33.52
C ASP A 130 -21.55 -3.09 32.39
N ALA A 131 -21.18 -4.06 31.54
CA ALA A 131 -22.15 -4.78 30.70
C ALA A 131 -22.98 -5.80 31.52
N GLN A 132 -23.18 -5.55 32.82
CA GLN A 132 -24.23 -6.17 33.61
C GLN A 132 -25.58 -5.77 32.98
N GLN A 133 -26.17 -6.74 32.28
CA GLN A 133 -27.57 -6.71 31.91
C GLN A 133 -28.42 -6.17 33.07
N PRO A 134 -29.34 -5.22 32.84
CA PRO A 134 -30.35 -4.90 33.83
C PRO A 134 -31.18 -6.16 34.09
N LYS A 135 -30.87 -6.84 35.19
CA LYS A 135 -31.71 -7.86 35.79
C LYS A 135 -33.03 -7.20 36.15
N GLY A 136 -34.07 -7.56 35.42
CA GLY A 136 -35.44 -7.55 35.91
C GLY A 136 -36.28 -6.32 35.54
N SER A 137 -37.34 -6.58 34.80
CA SER A 137 -38.69 -6.36 35.32
C SER A 137 -39.67 -7.11 34.42
N ASN A 138 -39.96 -8.37 34.77
CA ASN A 138 -41.21 -9.00 34.36
C ASN A 138 -42.26 -8.63 35.43
N PRO A 139 -43.41 -8.05 35.05
CA PRO A 139 -44.59 -8.01 35.92
C PRO A 139 -45.21 -9.40 36.10
#